data_AF-A0A497L7Y3-F1
#
_entry.id   AF-A0A497L7Y3-F1
#
_cell.length_a   1.000
_cell.length_b   1.000
_cell.length_c   1.000
_cell.angle_alpha   90.00
_cell.angle_beta   90.00
_cell.angle_gamma   90.00
#
_symmetry.space_group_name_H-M   'P 1'
#
loop_
_entity.id
_entity.type
_entity.pdbx_description
1 polymer ?
#
loop_
_entity_poly.entity_id
_entity_poly.type
_entity_poly.pdbx_seq_one_letter_code
_entity_poly.pdbx_strand_id
1 'polypeptide(L)'
;MRRGLRRGRQRLPIVGLRRLSLIDYPGKLCATAFTAGCNFRCPYCYNIDIVLHHQRLENIPERTVLDLLYRRRGFLDGLCVGGGEPTLHRALPEFLY
;
A
#
# COMPACT_ATOMS: atom_id res chain seq x y z
N MET A 1 -18.12 -30.40 -16.81
CA MET A 1 -17.54 -30.23 -15.45
C MET A 1 -16.27 -29.39 -15.54
N ARG A 2 -16.39 -28.04 -15.53
CA ARG A 2 -15.21 -27.15 -15.55
C ARG A 2 -14.81 -26.87 -14.11
N ARG A 3 -13.68 -27.45 -13.67
CA ARG A 3 -13.08 -27.20 -12.36
C ARG A 3 -12.81 -25.69 -12.25
N GLY A 4 -13.61 -25.00 -11.44
CA GLY A 4 -13.42 -23.58 -11.14
C GLY A 4 -12.06 -23.39 -10.47
N LEU A 5 -11.18 -22.66 -11.15
CA LEU A 5 -9.93 -22.18 -10.60
C LEU A 5 -10.25 -21.44 -9.31
N ARG A 6 -9.87 -21.99 -8.15
CA ARG A 6 -9.86 -21.24 -6.89
C ARG A 6 -8.90 -20.08 -7.08
N ARG A 7 -9.39 -18.89 -7.46
CA ARG A 7 -8.57 -17.68 -7.54
C ARG A 7 -8.06 -17.42 -6.13
N GLY A 8 -6.76 -17.62 -5.91
CA GLY A 8 -6.11 -17.25 -4.65
C GLY A 8 -6.36 -15.77 -4.35
N ARG A 9 -6.44 -15.43 -3.06
CA ARG A 9 -6.61 -14.05 -2.58
C ARG A 9 -5.62 -13.12 -3.29
N GLN A 10 -6.12 -12.09 -3.96
CA GLN A 10 -5.26 -11.06 -4.54
C GLN A 10 -4.65 -10.26 -3.40
N ARG A 11 -3.32 -10.11 -3.38
CA ARG A 11 -2.62 -9.29 -2.38
C ARG A 11 -2.42 -7.87 -2.89
N LEU A 12 -2.45 -6.91 -1.99
CA LEU A 12 -2.16 -5.51 -2.29
C LEU A 12 -0.68 -5.37 -2.66
N PRO A 13 -0.31 -4.79 -3.82
CA PRO A 13 1.07 -4.70 -4.25
C PRO A 13 1.76 -3.51 -3.58
N ILE A 14 2.18 -3.69 -2.33
CA ILE A 14 2.88 -2.66 -1.55
C ILE A 14 4.37 -2.68 -1.95
N VAL A 15 4.92 -1.54 -2.33
CA VAL A 15 6.32 -1.38 -2.79
C VAL A 15 7.10 -0.33 -1.99
N GLY A 16 6.46 0.31 -1.02
CA GLY A 16 7.10 1.23 -0.09
C GLY A 16 6.37 1.27 1.23
N LEU A 17 7.11 1.50 2.32
CA LEU A 17 6.55 1.64 3.66
C LEU A 17 7.31 2.73 4.43
N ARG A 18 6.65 3.87 4.61
CA ARG A 18 7.09 4.90 5.55
C ARG A 18 6.55 4.56 6.94
N ARG A 19 7.45 4.27 7.88
CA ARG A 19 7.08 3.74 9.21
C ARG A 19 6.48 4.79 10.17
N LEU A 20 6.66 6.08 9.86
CA LEU A 20 6.08 7.20 10.59
C LEU A 20 5.93 8.40 9.63
N SER A 21 4.77 9.03 9.66
CA SER A 21 4.42 10.25 8.95
C SER A 21 3.53 11.11 9.83
N LEU A 22 3.79 12.41 9.79
CA LEU A 22 3.04 13.44 10.52
C LEU A 22 2.12 14.24 9.58
N ILE A 23 2.20 13.99 8.27
CA ILE A 23 1.57 14.83 7.24
C ILE A 23 0.57 14.07 6.36
N ASP A 24 0.69 12.75 6.25
CA ASP A 24 -0.20 11.98 5.35
C ASP A 24 -1.59 11.73 5.94
N TYR A 25 -1.73 11.91 7.26
CA TYR A 25 -3.01 11.89 7.95
C TYR A 25 -3.05 13.11 8.89
N PRO A 26 -3.66 14.22 8.47
CA PRO A 26 -3.69 15.46 9.25
C PRO A 26 -4.19 15.24 10.68
N GLY A 27 -3.40 15.71 11.66
CA GLY A 27 -3.71 15.58 13.09
C GLY A 27 -3.48 14.18 13.67
N LYS A 28 -2.84 13.27 12.94
CA LYS A 28 -2.61 11.87 13.32
C LYS A 28 -1.18 11.42 13.00
N LEU A 29 -0.57 10.66 13.91
CA LEU A 29 0.67 9.94 13.66
C LEU A 29 0.33 8.66 12.89
N CYS A 30 0.82 8.51 11.66
CA CYS A 30 0.49 7.34 10.85
C CYS A 30 1.73 6.66 10.26
N ALA A 31 1.59 5.40 9.88
CA ALA A 31 2.46 4.82 8.86
C ALA A 31 1.84 5.04 7.48
N THR A 32 2.65 4.99 6.43
CA THR A 32 2.18 5.13 5.05
C THR A 32 2.67 3.98 4.19
N ALA A 33 1.75 3.19 3.65
CA ALA A 33 2.03 2.13 2.69
C ALA A 33 1.84 2.66 1.26
N PHE A 34 2.81 2.42 0.39
CA PHE A 34 2.79 2.88 -1.00
C PHE A 34 2.51 1.72 -1.95
N THR A 35 1.42 1.80 -2.73
CA THR A 35 1.05 0.76 -3.70
C THR A 35 1.69 0.99 -5.07
N ALA A 36 1.93 -0.10 -5.80
CA ALA A 36 2.54 -0.09 -7.12
C ALA A 36 1.55 0.29 -8.23
N GLY A 37 1.96 1.19 -9.12
CA GLY A 37 1.20 1.59 -10.30
C GLY A 37 0.27 2.77 -10.05
N CYS A 38 0.09 3.58 -11.08
CA CYS A 38 -0.85 4.71 -11.11
C CYS A 38 -1.43 4.81 -12.52
N ASN A 39 -2.69 5.23 -12.63
CA ASN A 39 -3.34 5.54 -13.90
C ASN A 39 -3.04 6.96 -14.39
N PHE A 40 -2.30 7.76 -13.61
CA PHE A 40 -1.82 9.08 -14.00
C PHE A 40 -0.31 9.09 -14.31
N ARG A 41 0.13 10.12 -15.03
CA ARG A 41 1.54 10.40 -15.38
C ARG A 41 1.87 11.87 -15.09
N CYS A 42 1.63 12.27 -13.85
CA CYS A 42 1.83 13.66 -13.43
C CYS A 42 3.30 14.08 -13.62
N PRO A 43 3.59 15.24 -14.27
CA PRO A 43 4.96 15.68 -14.52
C PRO A 43 5.75 16.01 -13.25
N TYR A 44 5.05 16.25 -12.14
CA TYR A 44 5.61 16.53 -10.82
C TYR A 44 5.51 15.34 -9.86
N CYS A 45 5.34 14.11 -10.37
CA CYS A 45 5.23 12.92 -9.52
C CYS A 45 6.53 12.68 -8.74
N TYR A 46 6.49 12.85 -7.42
CA TYR A 46 7.62 12.60 -6.55
C TYR A 46 8.01 11.11 -6.48
N ASN A 47 7.02 10.21 -6.62
CA ASN A 47 7.21 8.77 -6.56
C ASN A 47 7.22 8.14 -7.95
N ILE A 48 7.98 8.69 -8.90
CA ILE A 48 7.93 8.24 -10.30
C ILE A 48 8.27 6.75 -10.46
N ASP A 49 9.14 6.21 -9.60
CA ASP A 49 9.53 4.79 -9.65
C ASP A 49 8.37 3.85 -9.35
N ILE A 50 7.47 4.19 -8.40
CA ILE A 50 6.29 3.36 -8.13
C ILE A 50 5.26 3.44 -9.26
N VAL A 51 5.40 4.39 -10.19
CA VAL A 51 4.52 4.56 -11.34
C VAL A 51 5.07 3.90 -12.60
N LEU A 52 6.35 4.14 -12.93
CA LEU A 52 6.98 3.70 -14.18
C LEU A 52 7.85 2.46 -14.04
N HIS A 53 8.37 2.20 -12.84
CA HIS A 53 9.41 1.19 -12.62
C HIS A 53 9.04 0.22 -11.49
N HIS A 54 7.77 0.16 -11.11
CA HIS A 54 7.30 -0.61 -9.95
C HIS A 54 7.56 -2.12 -10.05
N GLN A 55 7.74 -2.65 -11.26
CA GLN A 55 8.11 -4.05 -11.50
C GLN A 55 9.52 -4.39 -11.03
N ARG A 56 10.39 -3.39 -10.86
CA ARG A 56 11.74 -3.52 -10.34
C ARG A 56 11.82 -3.36 -8.82
N LEU A 57 10.72 -2.96 -8.19
CA LEU A 57 10.65 -2.75 -6.75
C LEU A 57 10.26 -4.04 -6.05
N GLU A 58 10.86 -4.27 -4.88
CA GLU A 58 10.50 -5.41 -4.04
C GLU A 58 9.10 -5.23 -3.46
N ASN A 59 8.34 -6.32 -3.47
CA ASN A 59 7.02 -6.33 -2.86
C ASN A 59 7.17 -6.51 -1.34
N ILE A 60 6.56 -5.60 -0.59
CA ILE A 60 6.48 -5.67 0.87
C ILE A 60 5.25 -6.51 1.23
N PRO A 61 5.40 -7.64 1.94
CA PRO A 61 4.26 -8.43 2.37
C PRO A 61 3.30 -7.60 3.24
N GLU A 62 1.99 -7.74 3.01
CA GLU A 62 0.94 -7.11 3.84
C GLU A 62 1.18 -7.34 5.34
N ARG A 63 1.62 -8.56 5.71
CA ARG A 63 1.96 -8.92 7.08
C ARG A 63 3.04 -8.03 7.69
N THR A 64 4.02 -7.58 6.91
CA THR A 64 5.07 -6.66 7.39
C THR A 64 4.47 -5.32 7.80
N VAL A 65 3.44 -4.83 7.09
CA VAL A 65 2.72 -3.60 7.44
C VAL A 65 1.86 -3.83 8.69
N LEU A 66 1.11 -4.93 8.75
CA LEU A 66 0.28 -5.27 9.90
C LEU A 66 1.10 -5.48 11.17
N ASP A 67 2.25 -6.16 11.08
CA ASP A 67 3.17 -6.37 12.19
C ASP A 67 3.78 -5.05 12.71
N LEU A 68 4.00 -4.07 11.81
CA LEU A 68 4.44 -2.72 12.20
C LEU A 68 3.35 -2.02 13.03
N LEU A 69 2.11 -2.03 12.53
CA LEU A 69 0.98 -1.41 13.22
C LEU A 69 0.72 -2.07 14.57
N TYR A 70 0.76 -3.40 14.63
CA TYR A 70 0.62 -4.15 15.88
C TYR A 70 1.69 -3.77 16.90
N ARG A 71 2.96 -3.72 16.50
CA ARG A 71 4.08 -3.34 17.38
C ARG A 71 4.03 -1.88 17.84
N ARG A 72 3.35 -1.00 17.10
CA ARG A 72 3.25 0.44 17.40
C ARG A 72 1.85 0.87 17.84
N ARG A 73 1.02 -0.08 18.28
CA ARG A 73 -0.30 0.21 18.82
C ARG A 73 -0.19 1.16 20.00
N GLY A 74 -0.97 2.24 19.99
CA GLY A 74 -0.93 3.30 21.00
C GLY A 74 0.09 4.41 20.73
N PHE A 75 1.01 4.22 19.77
CA PHE A 75 1.88 5.28 19.27
C PHE A 75 1.43 5.79 17.89
N LEU A 76 1.13 4.87 16.97
CA LEU A 76 0.50 5.23 15.69
C LEU A 76 -1.02 5.27 15.87
N ASP A 77 -1.63 6.32 15.36
CA ASP A 77 -3.07 6.50 15.27
C ASP A 77 -3.69 5.74 14.09
N GLY A 78 -2.91 5.45 13.04
CA GLY A 78 -3.43 4.75 11.86
C GLY A 78 -2.43 4.44 10.76
N LEU A 79 -2.97 3.97 9.64
CA LEU A 79 -2.27 3.70 8.39
C LEU A 79 -2.88 4.54 7.27
N CYS A 80 -2.06 5.29 6.57
CA CYS A 80 -2.40 5.87 5.28
C CYS A 80 -1.98 4.89 4.17
N VAL A 81 -2.89 4.56 3.26
CA VAL A 81 -2.56 3.79 2.06
C VAL A 81 -2.56 4.76 0.89
N GLY A 82 -1.38 4.99 0.33
CA GLY A 82 -1.16 5.93 -0.76
C GLY A 82 -0.27 5.34 -1.84
N GLY A 83 0.30 6.18 -2.69
CA GLY A 83 1.19 5.79 -3.78
C GLY A 83 0.54 4.90 -4.83
N GLY A 84 1.16 4.72 -6.00
CA GLY A 84 0.65 5.45 -7.16
C GLY A 84 -0.84 5.81 -7.02
N GLU A 85 -1.73 4.91 -7.43
CA GLU A 85 -3.17 5.03 -7.13
C GLU A 85 -3.71 3.75 -6.46
N PRO A 86 -3.92 3.74 -5.12
CA PRO A 86 -4.34 2.55 -4.38
C PRO A 86 -5.67 1.97 -4.84
N THR A 87 -6.59 2.84 -5.28
CA THR A 87 -7.95 2.44 -5.66
C THR A 87 -8.00 1.62 -6.96
N LEU A 88 -6.89 1.50 -7.69
CA LEU A 88 -6.77 0.56 -8.82
C LEU A 88 -6.75 -0.91 -8.38
N HIS A 89 -6.45 -1.19 -7.11
CA HIS A 89 -6.26 -2.54 -6.62
C HIS A 89 -7.53 -3.11 -5.96
N ARG A 90 -8.06 -4.18 -6.54
CA ARG A 90 -9.23 -4.91 -5.99
C ARG A 90 -8.99 -5.50 -4.61
N ALA A 91 -7.73 -5.74 -4.24
CA ALA A 91 -7.34 -6.25 -2.93
C ALA A 91 -7.45 -5.20 -1.80
N LEU A 92 -7.57 -3.89 -2.14
CA LEU A 92 -7.54 -2.82 -1.14
C LEU A 92 -8.62 -2.95 -0.05
N PRO A 93 -9.91 -3.19 -0.36
CA PRO A 93 -10.91 -3.35 0.69
C PRO A 93 -10.60 -4.51 1.64
N GLU A 94 -10.15 -5.66 1.11
CA GLU A 94 -9.81 -6.85 1.91
C GLU A 94 -8.54 -6.66 2.77
N PHE A 95 -7.71 -5.68 2.44
CA PHE A 95 -6.55 -5.31 3.26
C PHE A 95 -6.92 -4.37 4.41
N LEU A 96 -7.99 -3.58 4.26
CA LEU A 96 -8.44 -2.59 5.27
C LEU A 96 -9.39 -3.17 6.32
N TYR A 97 -10.08 -4.28 6.04
CA TYR A 97 -11.06 -4.95 6.91
C TYR A 97 -10.61 -6.37 7.27
#